data_AF-A0A348W9K8-F1
#
_entry.id   AF-A0A348W9K8-F1
#
_cell.length_a   1.000
_cell.length_b   1.000
_cell.length_c   1.000
_cell.angle_alpha   90.00
_cell.angle_beta   90.00
_cell.angle_gamma   90.00
#
_symmetry.space_group_name_H-M   'P 1'
#
loop_
_entity.id
_entity.type
_entity.pdbx_description
1 polymer ?
#
loop_
_entity_poly.entity_id
_entity_poly.type
_entity_poly.pdbx_seq_one_letter_code
_entity_poly.pdbx_strand_id
1 'polypeptide(L)'
;MPDSDHQISVSFHDSIAEIGAADWDICACPEAAGGGRPVDPFTTYRFLQALEESGSVGPGSGWEPHHVVARQAGEVIAVAPLYAKGHSQGEYIFDHNWAHAYERAGGRYYPKLQIAVPFTPVTGRRLLA
;
A
#
# COMPACT_ATOMS: atom_id res chain seq x y z
N MET A 1 -27.68 5.95 21.24
CA MET A 1 -26.60 6.34 20.31
C MET A 1 -26.76 5.50 19.07
N PRO A 2 -26.68 6.04 17.85
CA PRO A 2 -26.72 5.19 16.66
C PRO A 2 -25.50 4.27 16.68
N ASP A 3 -25.70 3.01 16.27
CA ASP A 3 -24.75 1.90 16.37
C ASP A 3 -23.34 2.25 15.89
N SER A 4 -22.45 2.53 16.83
CA SER A 4 -21.01 2.69 16.61
C SER A 4 -20.33 1.39 16.16
N ASP A 5 -21.02 0.25 16.28
CA ASP A 5 -20.52 -1.08 15.89
C ASP A 5 -20.37 -1.26 14.37
N HIS A 6 -20.91 -0.36 13.54
CA HIS A 6 -20.81 -0.43 12.08
C HIS A 6 -19.99 0.70 11.46
N GLN A 7 -19.38 1.58 12.27
CA GLN A 7 -18.58 2.68 11.75
C GLN A 7 -17.16 2.20 11.42
N ILE A 8 -16.76 2.36 10.16
CA ILE A 8 -15.39 2.14 9.71
C ILE A 8 -14.72 3.50 9.48
N SER A 9 -13.57 3.73 10.13
CA SER A 9 -12.70 4.87 9.85
C SER A 9 -11.54 4.44 8.98
N VAL A 10 -11.22 5.24 7.96
CA VAL A 10 -10.08 5.01 7.06
C VAL A 10 -9.06 6.14 7.25
N SER A 11 -7.79 5.79 7.45
CA SER A 11 -6.67 6.72 7.53
C SER A 11 -5.59 6.39 6.50
N PHE A 12 -4.79 7.39 6.16
CA PHE A 12 -3.66 7.29 5.25
C PHE A 12 -2.39 7.64 6.02
N HIS A 13 -1.31 6.89 5.77
CA HIS A 13 -0.04 6.98 6.50
C HIS A 13 1.13 7.09 5.52
N ASP A 14 2.00 8.07 5.75
CA ASP A 14 3.10 8.38 4.83
C ASP A 14 4.32 7.46 5.02
N SER A 15 4.28 6.61 6.04
CA SER A 15 5.24 5.54 6.27
C SER A 15 4.56 4.35 6.94
N ILE A 16 5.00 3.13 6.60
CA ILE A 16 4.51 1.93 7.26
C ILE A 16 4.85 1.91 8.76
N ALA A 17 5.91 2.61 9.17
CA ALA A 17 6.34 2.70 10.56
C ALA A 17 5.30 3.37 11.48
N GLU A 18 4.43 4.24 10.93
CA GLU A 18 3.34 4.87 11.69
C GLU A 18 2.22 3.89 12.05
N ILE A 19 2.11 2.79 11.30
CA ILE A 19 1.13 1.73 11.52
C ILE A 19 1.72 0.68 12.46
N GLY A 20 2.98 0.32 12.24
CA GLY A 20 3.71 -0.67 13.04
C GLY A 20 3.48 -2.11 12.58
N ALA A 21 4.44 -2.98 12.92
CA ALA A 21 4.47 -4.36 12.41
C ALA A 21 3.28 -5.20 12.87
N ALA A 22 2.85 -5.06 14.13
CA ALA A 22 1.76 -5.86 14.69
C ALA A 22 0.43 -5.58 13.95
N ASP A 23 0.08 -4.31 13.82
CA ASP A 23 -1.15 -3.86 13.16
C ASP A 23 -1.16 -4.16 11.65
N TRP A 24 0.02 -4.16 11.00
CA TRP A 24 0.11 -4.50 9.59
C TRP A 24 0.05 -6.02 9.34
N ASP A 25 0.89 -6.79 10.05
CA ASP A 25 1.07 -8.22 9.78
C ASP A 25 -0.12 -9.07 10.24
N ILE A 26 -0.98 -8.57 11.15
CA ILE A 26 -2.25 -9.24 11.47
C ILE A 26 -3.18 -9.32 10.25
N CYS A 27 -3.10 -8.36 9.33
CA CYS A 27 -3.83 -8.38 8.06
C CYS A 27 -3.01 -9.06 6.94
N ALA A 28 -1.72 -8.75 6.85
CA ALA A 28 -0.88 -9.18 5.73
C ALA A 28 -0.53 -10.67 5.78
N CYS A 29 -0.21 -11.20 6.96
CA CYS A 29 0.22 -12.57 7.16
C CYS A 29 -0.19 -13.13 8.54
N PRO A 30 -1.49 -13.17 8.88
CA PRO A 30 -1.97 -13.71 10.16
C PRO A 30 -1.53 -15.16 10.38
N GLU A 31 -1.34 -15.94 9.32
CA GLU A 31 -0.86 -17.32 9.39
C GLU A 31 0.56 -17.44 9.96
N ALA A 32 1.34 -16.36 9.95
CA ALA A 32 2.70 -16.32 10.48
C ALA A 32 2.78 -15.98 11.98
N ALA A 33 1.66 -15.65 12.65
CA ALA A 33 1.63 -15.20 14.05
C ALA A 33 2.27 -16.21 15.03
N GLY A 34 2.24 -17.52 14.70
CA GLY A 34 2.90 -18.58 15.48
C GLY A 34 4.40 -18.75 15.24
N GLY A 35 5.08 -17.77 14.61
CA GLY A 35 6.49 -17.86 14.23
C GLY A 35 6.74 -18.61 12.91
N GLY A 36 5.69 -18.85 12.13
CA GLY A 36 5.79 -19.43 10.79
C GLY A 36 6.32 -18.43 9.75
N ARG A 37 6.49 -18.90 8.52
CA ARG A 37 6.80 -18.00 7.39
C ARG A 37 5.50 -17.45 6.77
N PRO A 38 5.48 -16.19 6.33
CA PRO A 38 4.39 -15.66 5.50
C PRO A 38 4.27 -16.42 4.19
N VAL A 39 3.04 -16.57 3.70
CA VAL A 39 2.76 -17.10 2.36
C VAL A 39 3.17 -16.09 1.28
N ASP A 40 2.86 -14.81 1.50
CA ASP A 40 3.30 -13.70 0.65
C ASP A 40 4.30 -12.82 1.43
N PRO A 41 5.61 -12.89 1.15
CA PRO A 41 6.58 -12.06 1.85
C PRO A 41 6.54 -10.59 1.41
N PHE A 42 5.96 -10.28 0.24
CA PHE A 42 6.10 -8.97 -0.40
C PHE A 42 5.09 -7.93 0.06
N THR A 43 4.10 -8.36 0.83
CA THR A 43 3.12 -7.49 1.50
C THR A 43 3.34 -7.42 2.99
N THR A 44 4.39 -8.06 3.53
CA THR A 44 4.72 -8.01 4.96
C THR A 44 5.31 -6.67 5.35
N TYR A 45 5.14 -6.31 6.63
CA TYR A 45 5.70 -5.08 7.19
C TYR A 45 7.20 -4.96 6.91
N ARG A 46 7.96 -6.02 7.21
CA ARG A 46 9.42 -6.02 7.09
C ARG A 46 9.90 -5.73 5.65
N PHE A 47 9.16 -6.21 4.65
CA PHE A 47 9.54 -6.03 3.25
C PHE A 47 9.29 -4.59 2.82
N LEU A 48 8.10 -4.07 3.11
CA LEU A 48 7.73 -2.70 2.74
C LEU A 48 8.57 -1.67 3.49
N GLN A 49 8.84 -1.91 4.79
CA GLN A 49 9.76 -1.08 5.57
C GLN A 49 11.16 -1.06 4.96
N ALA A 50 11.70 -2.21 4.51
CA ALA A 50 13.01 -2.25 3.88
C ALA A 50 13.06 -1.41 2.58
N LEU A 51 11.96 -1.34 1.82
CA LEU A 51 11.88 -0.48 0.64
C LEU A 51 11.90 1.02 1.02
N GLU A 52 11.19 1.38 2.09
CA GLU A 52 11.18 2.76 2.62
C GLU A 52 12.56 3.15 3.17
N GLU A 53 13.17 2.32 4.01
CA GLU A 53 14.46 2.60 4.66
C GLU A 53 15.63 2.63 3.66
N SER A 54 15.55 1.84 2.59
CA SER A 54 16.57 1.86 1.52
C SER A 54 16.44 3.05 0.57
N GLY A 55 15.31 3.79 0.62
CA GLY A 55 14.99 4.84 -0.35
C GLY A 55 14.56 4.31 -1.72
N SER A 56 14.25 3.01 -1.83
CA SER A 56 13.66 2.43 -3.04
C SER A 56 12.26 2.99 -3.30
N VAL A 57 11.53 3.27 -2.22
CA VAL A 57 10.31 4.09 -2.21
C VAL A 57 10.49 5.26 -1.23
N GLY A 58 9.67 6.31 -1.39
CA GLY A 58 9.78 7.55 -0.62
C GLY A 58 10.14 8.76 -1.49
N PRO A 59 10.49 9.90 -0.86
CA PRO A 59 10.72 11.17 -1.54
C PRO A 59 11.70 11.04 -2.73
N GLY A 60 11.31 11.55 -3.90
CA GLY A 60 12.13 11.55 -5.10
C GLY A 60 12.17 10.24 -5.89
N SER A 61 11.64 9.13 -5.38
CA SER A 61 11.58 7.83 -6.09
C SER A 61 10.42 7.73 -7.10
N GLY A 62 9.47 8.67 -7.02
CA GLY A 62 8.19 8.59 -7.73
C GLY A 62 7.23 7.51 -7.20
N TRP A 63 7.55 6.93 -6.03
CA TRP A 63 6.72 6.04 -5.21
C TRP A 63 6.57 6.66 -3.81
N GLU A 64 5.63 7.58 -3.64
CA GLU A 64 5.37 8.20 -2.34
C GLU A 64 4.37 7.34 -1.55
N PRO A 65 4.73 6.78 -0.38
CA PRO A 65 3.81 5.95 0.40
C PRO A 65 2.65 6.77 0.95
N HIS A 66 1.45 6.20 0.89
CA HIS A 66 0.24 6.68 1.55
C HIS A 66 -0.59 5.48 1.99
N HIS A 67 0.00 4.56 2.75
CA HIS A 67 -0.60 3.30 3.17
C HIS A 67 -1.96 3.51 3.81
N VAL A 68 -2.92 2.65 3.47
CA VAL A 68 -4.28 2.76 3.97
C VAL A 68 -4.48 1.83 5.16
N VAL A 69 -5.14 2.33 6.20
CA VAL A 69 -5.61 1.52 7.34
C VAL A 69 -7.10 1.75 7.52
N ALA A 70 -7.85 0.66 7.62
CA ALA A 70 -9.25 0.68 8.04
C ALA A 70 -9.37 0.17 9.48
N ARG A 71 -10.11 0.92 10.31
CA ARG A 71 -10.40 0.56 11.70
C ARG A 71 -11.89 0.48 11.98
N GLN A 72 -12.27 -0.44 12.85
CA GLN A 72 -13.62 -0.59 13.39
C GLN A 72 -13.51 -0.78 14.90
N ALA A 73 -14.28 -0.02 15.68
CA ALA A 73 -14.20 -0.02 17.15
C ALA A 73 -12.77 0.16 17.72
N GLY A 74 -11.89 0.88 16.99
CA GLY A 74 -10.49 1.13 17.37
C GLY A 74 -9.50 0.08 16.88
N GLU A 75 -9.97 -1.09 16.46
CA GLU A 75 -9.13 -2.19 15.98
C GLU A 75 -8.87 -2.08 14.48
N VAL A 76 -7.65 -2.44 14.05
CA VAL A 76 -7.31 -2.54 12.63
C VAL A 76 -7.99 -3.76 12.02
N ILE A 77 -8.79 -3.53 10.97
CA ILE A 77 -9.53 -4.59 10.27
C ILE A 77 -9.06 -4.80 8.83
N ALA A 78 -8.34 -3.84 8.25
CA ALA A 78 -7.73 -3.99 6.95
C ALA A 78 -6.60 -2.99 6.72
N VAL A 79 -5.64 -3.36 5.88
CA VAL A 79 -4.58 -2.47 5.37
C VAL A 79 -4.34 -2.65 3.88
N ALA A 80 -3.74 -1.66 3.23
CA ALA A 80 -3.33 -1.76 1.83
C ALA A 80 -2.07 -0.92 1.54
N PRO A 81 -1.07 -1.46 0.81
CA PRO A 81 0.09 -0.69 0.37
C PRO A 81 -0.31 0.21 -0.78
N LEU A 82 -0.47 1.50 -0.50
CA LEU A 82 -0.91 2.51 -1.44
C LEU A 82 0.20 3.53 -1.65
N TYR A 83 0.38 3.94 -2.90
CA TYR A 83 1.40 4.92 -3.28
C TYR A 83 0.82 6.01 -4.17
N ALA A 84 1.21 7.26 -3.94
CA ALA A 84 1.12 8.31 -4.94
C ALA A 84 2.30 8.17 -5.92
N LYS A 85 1.95 7.94 -7.19
CA LYS A 85 2.89 7.72 -8.28
C LYS A 85 3.01 8.97 -9.14
N GLY A 86 4.23 9.50 -9.26
CA GLY A 86 4.55 10.62 -10.17
C GLY A 86 4.89 10.20 -11.60
N HIS A 87 5.09 8.91 -11.83
CA HIS A 87 5.38 8.30 -13.13
C HIS A 87 5.12 6.79 -13.07
N SER A 88 5.02 6.12 -14.21
CA SER A 88 4.81 4.66 -14.26
C SER A 88 6.06 3.79 -14.16
N GLN A 89 7.26 4.37 -13.97
CA GLN A 89 8.46 3.55 -13.75
C GLN A 89 8.34 2.70 -12.47
N GLY A 90 8.88 1.48 -12.55
CA GLY A 90 8.81 0.47 -11.48
C GLY A 90 7.48 -0.29 -11.44
N GLU A 91 6.52 0.09 -12.28
CA GLU A 91 5.29 -0.66 -12.48
C GLU A 91 5.51 -1.74 -13.55
N TYR A 92 4.79 -2.85 -13.43
CA TYR A 92 4.84 -3.93 -14.42
C TYR A 92 3.69 -3.87 -15.44
N ILE A 93 2.76 -2.93 -15.27
CA ILE A 93 1.79 -2.54 -16.30
C ILE A 93 2.33 -1.22 -16.89
N PHE A 94 2.94 -1.31 -18.07
CA PHE A 94 3.48 -0.14 -18.76
C PHE A 94 2.35 0.71 -19.36
N ASP A 95 1.68 1.51 -18.54
CA ASP A 95 0.56 2.35 -18.95
C ASP A 95 0.97 3.70 -19.56
N HIS A 96 2.25 3.88 -19.92
CA HIS A 96 2.79 5.10 -20.52
C HIS A 96 1.96 5.61 -21.71
N ASN A 97 1.47 4.70 -22.56
CA ASN A 97 0.64 5.07 -23.71
C ASN A 97 -0.70 5.68 -23.29
N TRP A 98 -1.29 5.19 -22.22
CA TRP A 98 -2.52 5.73 -21.65
C TRP A 98 -2.27 7.09 -21.00
N ALA A 99 -1.21 7.20 -20.21
CA ALA A 99 -0.79 8.46 -19.59
C ALA A 99 -0.60 9.55 -20.66
N HIS A 100 0.20 9.25 -21.70
CA HIS A 100 0.45 10.18 -22.79
C HIS A 100 -0.80 10.54 -23.59
N ALA A 101 -1.69 9.58 -23.86
CA ALA A 101 -2.94 9.86 -24.56
C ALA A 101 -3.83 10.80 -23.74
N TYR A 102 -3.95 10.57 -22.43
CA TYR A 102 -4.77 11.38 -21.54
C TYR A 102 -4.20 12.80 -21.35
N GLU A 103 -2.89 12.92 -21.18
CA GLU A 103 -2.21 14.21 -21.08
C GLU A 103 -2.33 15.04 -22.37
N ARG A 104 -2.22 14.39 -23.55
CA ARG A 104 -2.47 15.07 -24.84
C ARG A 104 -3.91 15.55 -25.01
N ALA A 105 -4.88 14.91 -24.34
CA ALA A 105 -6.26 15.35 -24.29
C ALA A 105 -6.49 16.51 -23.27
N GLY A 106 -5.43 17.01 -22.62
CA GLY A 106 -5.49 18.08 -21.63
C GLY A 106 -5.73 17.60 -20.19
N GLY A 107 -5.72 16.28 -19.96
CA GLY A 107 -5.84 15.68 -18.64
C GLY A 107 -4.55 15.77 -17.83
N ARG A 108 -4.67 15.50 -16.52
CA ARG A 108 -3.52 15.32 -15.61
C ARG A 108 -3.51 13.87 -15.15
N TYR A 109 -2.62 13.06 -15.70
CA TYR A 109 -2.54 11.64 -15.36
C TYR A 109 -1.85 11.41 -14.01
N TYR A 110 -0.85 12.23 -13.69
CA TYR A 110 -0.10 12.18 -12.43
C TYR A 110 -0.37 13.40 -11.53
N PRO A 111 -0.21 13.25 -10.20
CA PRO A 111 0.02 11.98 -9.52
C PRO A 111 -1.21 11.07 -9.60
N LYS A 112 -0.99 9.76 -9.64
CA LYS A 112 -2.05 8.74 -9.53
C LYS A 112 -1.89 7.95 -8.23
N LEU A 113 -2.99 7.51 -7.66
CA LEU A 113 -2.98 6.59 -6.53
C LEU A 113 -2.95 5.15 -7.03
N GLN A 114 -2.01 4.36 -6.51
CA GLN A 114 -1.84 2.97 -6.93
C GLN A 114 -1.61 2.06 -5.73
N ILE A 115 -2.47 1.04 -5.61
CA ILE A 115 -2.26 -0.06 -4.67
C ILE A 115 -1.43 -1.12 -5.38
N ALA A 116 -0.20 -1.34 -4.90
CA ALA A 116 0.72 -2.28 -5.52
C ALA A 116 1.81 -2.72 -4.54
N VAL A 117 2.58 -3.73 -4.93
CA VAL A 117 3.88 -4.02 -4.31
C VAL A 117 4.94 -3.40 -5.23
N PRO A 118 5.79 -2.48 -4.74
CA PRO A 118 6.81 -1.85 -5.58
C PRO A 118 7.80 -2.87 -6.15
N PHE A 119 8.21 -2.66 -7.41
CA PHE A 119 9.29 -3.38 -8.11
C PHE A 119 9.17 -4.91 -8.17
N THR A 120 8.01 -5.47 -7.86
CA THR A 120 7.83 -6.92 -7.72
C THR A 120 6.63 -7.40 -8.54
N PRO A 121 6.82 -8.15 -9.64
CA PRO A 121 5.74 -8.62 -10.52
C PRO A 121 5.06 -9.88 -9.99
N VAL A 122 4.68 -9.88 -8.71
CA VAL A 122 4.11 -11.05 -8.04
C VAL A 122 2.61 -10.92 -7.93
N THR A 123 1.91 -11.99 -8.25
CA THR A 123 0.50 -12.13 -7.91
C THR A 123 0.36 -12.22 -6.38
N GLY A 124 -0.79 -11.81 -5.85
CA GLY A 124 -0.97 -11.71 -4.40
C GLY A 124 -2.03 -10.68 -4.01
N ARG A 125 -2.37 -10.71 -2.72
CA ARG A 125 -3.38 -9.81 -2.13
C ARG A 125 -2.79 -8.42 -1.96
N ARG A 126 -3.64 -7.40 -2.05
CA ARG A 126 -3.25 -5.98 -1.86
C ARG A 126 -4.25 -5.19 -1.02
N LEU A 127 -5.46 -5.72 -0.90
CA LEU A 127 -6.37 -5.40 0.18
C LEU A 127 -6.22 -6.55 1.18
N LEU A 128 -5.70 -6.25 2.36
CA LEU A 128 -5.31 -7.22 3.38
C LEU A 128 -6.28 -7.04 4.54
N ALA A 129 -6.95 -8.11 4.96
CA ALA A 129 -7.96 -8.12 6.03
C ALA A 129 -7.98 -9.51 6.66
#